data_AF-A0A1V5BC66-F1
#
_entry.id   AF-A0A1V5BC66-F1
#
_cell.length_a   1.000
_cell.length_b   1.000
_cell.length_c   1.000
_cell.angle_alpha   90.00
_cell.angle_beta   90.00
_cell.angle_gamma   90.00
#
_symmetry.space_group_name_H-M   'P 1'
#
loop_
_entity.id
_entity.type
_entity.pdbx_description
1 polymer ?
#
loop_
_entity_poly.entity_id
_entity_poly.type
_entity_poly.pdbx_seq_one_letter_code
_entity_poly.pdbx_strand_id
1 'polypeptide(L)' 'MLYGADKWLYLLYNRMHEYLLKQEILHADETMLQVLREPGRSAEIQSYLWLYRRSGRSTYYSL' A
#
# COMPACT_ATOMS: atom_id res chain seq x y z
N MET A 1 14.24 -1.51 -25.88
CA MET A 1 13.72 -0.25 -25.31
C MET A 1 12.44 0.12 -26.05
N LEU A 2 11.40 0.52 -25.33
CA LEU A 2 10.10 0.90 -25.91
C LEU A 2 10.12 2.42 -26.18
N TYR A 3 10.32 2.82 -27.44
CA TYR A 3 10.52 4.21 -27.86
C TYR A 3 9.51 5.22 -27.27
N GLY A 4 8.22 4.85 -27.26
CA GLY A 4 7.17 5.71 -26.69
C GLY A 4 7.25 5.86 -25.17
N ALA A 5 7.69 4.81 -24.46
CA ALA A 5 7.85 4.85 -23.02
C ALA A 5 8.99 5.82 -22.62
N ASP A 6 10.14 5.72 -23.30
CA ASP A 6 11.31 6.53 -23.01
C ASP A 6 11.13 8.00 -23.38
N LYS A 7 10.38 8.29 -24.45
CA LYS A 7 10.20 9.68 -24.93
C LYS A 7 9.03 10.41 -24.31
N TRP A 8 7.92 9.73 -24.02
CA TRP A 8 6.69 10.40 -23.63
C TRP A 8 6.26 10.05 -22.20
N LEU A 9 6.38 8.80 -21.79
CA LEU A 9 5.96 8.37 -20.45
C LEU A 9 6.98 8.71 -19.37
N TYR A 10 8.26 8.87 -19.71
CA TYR A 10 9.31 9.20 -18.76
C TYR A 10 9.09 10.55 -18.05
N LEU A 11 8.61 11.56 -18.78
CA LEU A 11 8.30 12.88 -18.21
C LEU A 11 7.14 12.80 -17.21
N LEU A 12 6.10 12.04 -17.55
CA LEU A 12 4.95 11.81 -16.67
C LEU A 12 5.38 11.04 -15.42
N TYR A 13 6.16 9.97 -15.61
CA TYR A 13 6.69 9.16 -14.52
C TYR A 13 7.50 9.99 -13.52
N ASN A 14 8.44 10.81 -13.99
CA ASN A 14 9.26 11.66 -13.13
C ASN A 14 8.40 12.61 -12.31
N ARG A 15 7.40 13.24 -12.95
CA ARG A 15 6.52 14.18 -12.26
C ARG A 15 5.67 13.48 -11.20
N MET A 16 5.09 12.33 -11.53
CA MET A 16 4.33 11.51 -10.59
C MET A 16 5.22 11.07 -9.42
N HIS A 17 6.45 10.64 -9.69
CA HIS A 17 7.40 10.23 -8.67
C HIS A 17 7.69 11.35 -7.66
N GLU A 18 7.99 12.57 -8.13
CA GLU A 18 8.19 13.73 -7.25
C GLU A 18 6.98 14.04 -6.37
N TYR A 19 5.76 13.92 -6.91
CA TYR A 19 4.53 14.18 -6.16
C TYR A 19 4.24 13.10 -5.12
N LEU A 20 4.43 11.84 -5.50
CA LEU A 20 4.22 10.68 -4.63
C LEU A 20 5.20 10.72 -3.45
N LEU A 21 6.46 11.10 -3.67
CA LEU A 21 7.43 11.21 -2.58
C LEU A 21 7.03 12.22 -1.48
N LYS A 22 6.19 13.20 -1.81
CA LYS A 22 5.68 14.21 -0.86
C LYS A 22 4.44 13.77 -0.10
N GLN A 23 3.80 12.67 -0.49
CA GLN A 23 2.59 12.20 0.18
C GLN A 23 2.98 11.40 1.43
N GLU A 24 2.36 11.73 2.56
CA GLU A 24 2.57 11.01 3.82
C GLU A 24 2.03 9.58 3.74
N ILE A 25 0.93 9.37 3.02
CA ILE A 25 0.31 8.08 2.79
C ILE A 25 0.14 7.93 1.27
N LEU A 26 0.79 6.91 0.69
CA LEU A 26 0.72 6.64 -0.75
C LEU A 26 -0.45 5.73 -1.08
N HIS A 27 -0.60 4.67 -0.29
CA HIS A 27 -1.60 3.63 -0.49
C HIS A 27 -2.11 3.20 0.88
N ALA A 28 -3.42 3.08 0.98
CA ALA A 28 -4.11 2.38 2.04
C ALA A 28 -4.86 1.22 1.38
N ASP A 29 -4.64 0.01 1.85
CA ASP A 29 -5.40 -1.17 1.42
C ASP A 29 -6.10 -1.77 2.63
N GLU A 30 -7.39 -2.07 2.45
CA GLU A 30 -8.22 -2.73 3.45
C GLU A 30 -8.45 -4.16 2.96
N THR A 31 -7.74 -5.11 3.56
CA THR A 31 -7.91 -6.53 3.25
C THR A 31 -8.64 -7.21 4.40
N MET A 32 -9.71 -7.95 4.07
CA MET A 32 -10.38 -8.83 5.03
C MET A 32 -9.63 -10.15 5.12
N LEU A 33 -9.31 -10.58 6.34
CA LEU A 33 -8.61 -11.84 6.58
C LEU A 33 -9.25 -12.60 7.75
N GLN A 34 -9.31 -13.92 7.60
CA GLN A 34 -9.76 -14.83 8.64
C GLN A 34 -8.53 -15.31 9.41
N VAL A 35 -8.47 -15.01 10.71
CA VAL A 35 -7.39 -15.52 11.56
C VAL A 35 -7.83 -16.82 12.20
N LEU A 36 -7.17 -17.91 11.81
CA LEU A 36 -7.55 -19.26 12.22
C LEU A 36 -7.26 -19.53 13.72
N ARG A 37 -6.39 -18.73 14.36
CA ARG A 37 -5.97 -18.89 15.76
C ARG A 37 -5.64 -17.55 16.43
N GLU A 38 -6.66 -16.81 16.90
CA GLU A 38 -6.47 -15.68 17.82
C GLU A 38 -6.74 -16.12 19.28
N PRO A 39 -5.82 -15.87 20.24
CA PRO A 39 -6.09 -16.17 21.64
C PRO A 39 -7.23 -15.29 22.16
N GLY A 40 -8.35 -15.91 22.54
CA GLY A 40 -9.54 -15.22 23.07
C GLY A 40 -10.60 -14.86 22.03
N ARG A 41 -10.44 -15.24 20.75
CA ARG A 41 -11.41 -14.98 19.68
C ARG A 41 -11.71 -16.24 18.86
N SER A 42 -12.96 -16.43 18.45
CA SER A 42 -13.38 -17.55 17.59
C SER A 42 -12.79 -17.42 16.18
N ALA A 43 -12.34 -18.54 15.60
CA ALA A 43 -11.70 -18.61 14.28
C ALA A 43 -12.63 -18.24 13.10
N GLU A 44 -13.93 -18.10 13.35
CA GLU A 44 -14.95 -17.71 12.35
C GLU A 44 -15.11 -16.19 12.22
N ILE A 45 -14.44 -15.41 13.08
CA ILE A 45 -14.59 -13.96 13.11
C ILE A 45 -13.68 -13.32 12.05
N GLN A 46 -14.25 -12.43 11.22
CA GLN A 46 -13.49 -11.63 10.26
C GLN A 46 -12.65 -10.58 10.99
N SER A 47 -11.36 -10.55 10.68
CA SER A 47 -10.42 -9.51 11.10
C SER A 47 -10.12 -8.58 9.92
N TYR A 48 -9.90 -7.31 10.23
CA TYR A 48 -9.63 -6.25 9.25
C TYR A 48 -8.19 -5.80 9.41
N LEU A 49 -7.42 -5.80 8.32
CA LEU A 49 -6.06 -5.28 8.32
C LEU A 49 -6.00 -3.98 7.52
N TRP A 50 -5.49 -2.93 8.18
CA TRP A 50 -5.19 -1.66 7.54
C TRP A 50 -3.71 -1.55 7.25
N LEU A 51 -3.33 -1.65 5.98
CA LEU A 51 -1.93 -1.48 5.57
C LEU A 51 -1.72 -0.10 4.94
N TYR A 52 -0.94 0.74 5.62
CA TYR A 52 -0.55 2.05 5.12
C TYR A 52 0.88 2.01 4.62
N ARG A 53 1.07 2.28 3.33
CA ARG A 53 2.40 2.41 2.73
C ARG A 53 2.76 3.88 2.57
N ARG A 54 3.88 4.29 3.16
CA ARG A 54 4.43 5.64 3.05
C ARG A 54 5.63 5.68 2.13
N SER A 55 5.97 6.87 1.65
CA SER A 55 7.18 7.12 0.87
C SER A 55 8.43 6.80 1.71
N GLY A 56 8.95 5.57 1.58
CA GLY A 56 10.23 5.14 2.17
C GLY A 56 10.17 4.24 3.42
N ARG A 57 9.03 4.06 4.10
CA ARG A 57 8.88 3.10 5.23
C ARG A 57 7.46 2.53 5.32
N SER A 58 7.37 1.21 5.50
CA SER A 58 6.12 0.51 5.85
C SER A 58 5.95 0.51 7.37
N THR A 59 4.78 0.87 7.88
CA THR A 59 4.46 0.80 9.32
C THR A 59 3.15 0.02 9.46
N TYR A 60 3.16 -1.04 10.27
CA TYR A 60 2.00 -1.88 10.53
C TYR A 60 1.30 -1.42 11.81
N TYR A 61 -0.01 -1.23 11.75
CA TYR A 61 -0.85 -1.04 12.94
C TYR A 61 -1.87 -2.18 12.95
N SER A 62 -1.85 -3.00 14.01
CA SER A 62 -2.85 -4.05 14.26
C SER A 62 -3.84 -3.56 15.30
N LEU A 63 -5.13 -3.64 15.01
CA LEU A 63 -6.24 -3.49 15.96
C LEU A 63 -7.02 -4.80 16.02
#